data_AF-A0AAD3DCM8-F1
#
_entry.id   AF-A0AAD3DCM8-F1
#
_cell.length_a   1.000
_cell.length_b   1.000
_cell.length_c   1.000
_cell.angle_alpha   90.00
_cell.angle_beta   90.00
_cell.angle_gamma   90.00
#
_symmetry.space_group_name_H-M   'P 1'
#
loop_
_entity.id
_entity.type
_entity.pdbx_description
1 polymer ?
#
loop_
_entity_poly.entity_id
_entity_poly.type
_entity_poly.pdbx_seq_one_letter_code
_entity_poly.pdbx_strand_id
1 'polypeptide(L)'
;MSTPNIKKTFFPHKKEANIWSDKLQSIKNMAPLTRGKRKQGERQGRIELLRPKRKDPERIIRRKNKLKKTKLLKEREASTYEPFNLLSIELIQYILSFVGIGHYVFLASVSQEFRATLTSISGNDFKTEPSSYIHSWKLIRWIMKVPKNSPNFMRPTYKSIMFHAMKYDSLNAFIYVRVTKRRIRPGIDWKSFDAVTAIKHSAIKILKWLIEEQYWDYSSHKEQILKVSTSCNLEMITYLHEHLKIEFDITSLSKMILETSCCKEAIRYVLGIVPSMTALEHCRVLHNALLKENNDVAKMLCEELHDPDMVVYGVQSCCREERGINLVKSIINTEIADQMDGETYMRVILEACGEGRVDILKYLEEEVCPIPYLDILVQHFADEADHRNILEYLVEVMNGRE
;
A
#
# COMPACT_ATOMS: atom_id res chain seq x y z
N MET A 1 -48.90 44.67 -15.55
CA MET A 1 -47.72 44.28 -16.35
C MET A 1 -47.80 42.78 -16.57
N SER A 2 -48.10 42.39 -17.80
CA SER A 2 -48.43 41.02 -18.22
C SER A 2 -47.16 40.21 -18.53
N THR A 3 -47.04 39.03 -17.92
CA THR A 3 -46.02 38.03 -18.21
C THR A 3 -46.27 37.36 -19.57
N PRO A 4 -45.27 37.17 -20.44
CA PRO A 4 -45.46 36.47 -21.69
C PRO A 4 -45.41 34.95 -21.51
N ASN A 5 -46.34 34.31 -22.19
CA ASN A 5 -46.61 32.88 -22.20
C ASN A 5 -45.78 32.23 -23.33
N ILE A 6 -44.71 31.51 -23.00
CA ILE A 6 -43.87 30.82 -23.98
C ILE A 6 -44.35 29.36 -24.07
N LYS A 7 -45.20 29.09 -25.07
CA LYS A 7 -45.36 27.75 -25.64
C LYS A 7 -44.24 27.55 -26.66
N LYS A 8 -43.37 26.55 -26.45
CA LYS A 8 -42.57 25.98 -27.54
C LYS A 8 -42.63 24.45 -27.48
N THR A 9 -43.37 23.94 -28.46
CA THR A 9 -43.31 22.59 -29.01
C THR A 9 -41.94 22.35 -29.65
N PHE A 10 -41.24 21.30 -29.25
CA PHE A 10 -40.16 20.70 -30.05
C PHE A 10 -40.20 19.18 -29.87
N PHE A 11 -40.55 18.47 -30.94
CA PHE A 11 -40.34 17.03 -31.11
C PHE A 11 -39.25 16.87 -32.16
N PRO A 12 -38.15 16.15 -31.91
CA PRO A 12 -37.26 15.72 -32.98
C PRO A 12 -37.70 14.37 -33.56
N HIS A 13 -37.24 14.16 -34.77
CA HIS A 13 -37.72 13.22 -35.78
C HIS A 13 -37.54 11.73 -35.45
N LYS A 14 -38.59 10.95 -35.74
CA LYS A 14 -38.70 9.47 -35.66
C LYS A 14 -37.76 8.66 -36.58
N LYS A 15 -36.70 9.23 -37.19
CA LYS A 15 -35.91 8.53 -38.22
C LYS A 15 -34.65 7.81 -37.75
N GLU A 16 -34.20 8.01 -36.50
CA GLU A 16 -32.96 7.38 -36.01
C GLU A 16 -33.17 6.16 -35.09
N ALA A 17 -34.42 5.93 -34.63
CA ALA A 17 -34.76 4.78 -33.78
C ALA A 17 -34.69 3.41 -34.48
N ASN A 18 -34.68 3.37 -35.83
CA ASN A 18 -34.73 2.11 -36.57
C ASN A 18 -33.34 1.47 -36.80
N ILE A 19 -32.24 2.21 -36.65
CA ILE A 19 -30.88 1.67 -36.91
C ILE A 19 -30.37 0.85 -35.71
N TRP A 20 -30.89 1.09 -34.51
CA TRP A 20 -30.45 0.41 -33.28
C TRP A 20 -31.24 -0.87 -32.96
N SER A 21 -32.46 -1.00 -33.48
CA SER A 21 -33.30 -2.20 -33.30
C SER A 21 -32.72 -3.44 -34.00
N ASP A 22 -32.16 -3.28 -35.19
CA ASP A 22 -31.67 -4.41 -35.99
C ASP A 22 -30.34 -4.99 -35.46
N LYS A 23 -29.53 -4.18 -34.79
CA LYS A 23 -28.28 -4.63 -34.15
C LYS A 23 -28.53 -5.44 -32.88
N LEU A 24 -29.60 -5.15 -32.12
CA LEU A 24 -29.96 -5.88 -30.91
C LEU A 24 -30.57 -7.26 -31.19
N GLN A 25 -31.22 -7.43 -32.35
CA GLN A 25 -31.78 -8.72 -32.76
C GLN A 25 -30.69 -9.73 -33.19
N SER A 26 -29.56 -9.24 -33.69
CA SER A 26 -28.40 -10.07 -34.08
C SER A 26 -27.69 -10.72 -32.88
N ILE A 27 -27.73 -10.08 -31.70
CA ILE A 27 -27.01 -10.55 -30.50
C ILE A 27 -27.80 -11.63 -29.75
N LYS A 28 -29.14 -11.66 -29.88
CA LYS A 28 -30.00 -12.66 -29.22
C LYS A 28 -29.95 -14.07 -29.83
N ASN A 29 -29.30 -14.26 -30.99
CA ASN A 29 -29.27 -15.54 -31.70
C ASN A 29 -27.99 -16.37 -31.48
N MET A 30 -27.08 -15.98 -30.58
CA MET A 30 -25.93 -16.82 -30.21
C MET A 30 -26.24 -17.69 -28.99
N ALA A 31 -26.62 -18.94 -29.27
CA ALA A 31 -26.80 -20.00 -28.27
C ALA A 31 -25.45 -20.52 -27.70
N PRO A 32 -25.43 -21.10 -26.49
CA PRO A 32 -24.20 -21.39 -25.76
C PRO A 32 -23.51 -22.69 -26.20
N LEU A 33 -22.22 -22.60 -26.53
CA LEU A 33 -21.37 -23.75 -26.81
C LEU A 33 -21.07 -24.56 -25.53
N THR A 34 -21.11 -25.87 -25.71
CA THR A 34 -21.17 -26.92 -24.69
C THR A 34 -19.82 -27.25 -24.05
N ARG A 35 -19.92 -27.72 -22.80
CA ARG A 35 -18.86 -28.23 -21.91
C ARG A 35 -17.94 -29.27 -22.57
N GLY A 36 -16.63 -29.00 -22.52
CA GLY A 36 -15.57 -29.95 -22.88
C GLY A 36 -15.41 -31.10 -21.88
N LYS A 37 -15.46 -32.33 -22.40
CA LYS A 37 -15.21 -33.59 -21.70
C LYS A 37 -13.73 -33.72 -21.30
N ARG A 38 -13.44 -33.94 -20.02
CA ARG A 38 -12.12 -34.39 -19.52
C ARG A 38 -11.96 -35.89 -19.78
N LYS A 39 -10.87 -36.27 -20.44
CA LYS A 39 -10.43 -37.66 -20.64
C LYS A 39 -9.83 -38.20 -19.34
N GLN A 40 -10.39 -39.30 -18.83
CA GLN A 40 -9.74 -40.20 -17.88
C GLN A 40 -8.69 -41.03 -18.65
N GLY A 41 -7.43 -40.92 -18.24
CA GLY A 41 -6.33 -41.75 -18.72
C GLY A 41 -5.95 -42.78 -17.65
N GLU A 42 -6.03 -44.04 -18.03
CA GLU A 42 -5.74 -45.25 -17.27
C GLU A 42 -4.30 -45.26 -16.73
N ARG A 43 -4.13 -45.69 -15.47
CA ARG A 43 -2.85 -46.11 -14.90
C ARG A 43 -2.92 -47.59 -14.58
N GLN A 44 -2.40 -48.43 -15.47
CA GLN A 44 -2.09 -49.82 -15.19
C GLN A 44 -0.57 -50.02 -15.03
N GLY A 45 -0.22 -50.65 -13.91
CA GLY A 45 0.84 -51.65 -13.73
C GLY A 45 2.23 -51.41 -14.32
N ARG A 46 3.19 -51.03 -13.45
CA ARG A 46 4.58 -51.53 -13.59
C ARG A 46 5.21 -51.71 -12.21
N ILE A 47 5.24 -52.96 -11.75
CA ILE A 47 6.05 -53.40 -10.62
C ILE A 47 7.45 -53.64 -11.17
N GLU A 48 8.37 -52.70 -10.92
CA GLU A 48 9.81 -52.91 -11.14
C GLU A 48 10.45 -53.38 -9.83
N LEU A 49 10.98 -54.61 -9.87
CA LEU A 49 11.81 -55.23 -8.85
C LEU A 49 13.06 -54.37 -8.59
N LEU A 50 13.09 -53.72 -7.42
CA LEU A 50 14.26 -53.00 -6.90
C LEU A 50 15.38 -53.99 -6.56
N ARG A 51 16.39 -54.08 -7.43
CA ARG A 51 17.72 -54.58 -7.03
C ARG A 51 18.52 -53.45 -6.34
N PRO A 52 19.20 -53.72 -5.21
CA PRO A 52 19.97 -52.70 -4.51
C PRO A 52 21.17 -52.25 -5.37
N LYS A 53 21.18 -50.97 -5.75
CA LYS A 53 22.34 -50.33 -6.39
C LYS A 53 23.55 -50.42 -5.46
N ARG A 54 24.56 -51.20 -5.84
CA ARG A 54 25.88 -51.20 -5.18
C ARG A 54 26.40 -49.76 -5.16
N LYS A 55 26.71 -49.26 -3.97
CA LYS A 55 27.27 -47.91 -3.79
C LYS A 55 28.66 -47.89 -4.40
N ASP A 56 28.81 -47.09 -5.43
CA ASP A 56 30.07 -46.79 -6.10
C ASP A 56 31.12 -46.31 -5.06
N PRO A 57 32.22 -47.07 -4.85
CA PRO A 57 33.23 -46.77 -3.84
C PRO A 57 33.91 -45.42 -4.07
N GLU A 58 34.01 -44.95 -5.32
CA GLU A 58 34.57 -43.62 -5.61
C GLU A 58 33.73 -42.49 -5.02
N ARG A 59 32.41 -42.65 -5.01
CA ARG A 59 31.48 -41.66 -4.47
C ARG A 59 31.61 -41.53 -2.94
N ILE A 60 31.99 -42.61 -2.27
CA ILE A 60 32.26 -42.63 -0.83
C ILE A 60 33.59 -41.92 -0.53
N ILE A 61 34.63 -42.19 -1.33
CA ILE A 61 35.95 -41.55 -1.19
C ILE A 61 35.85 -40.02 -1.41
N ARG A 62 35.12 -39.59 -2.46
CA ARG A 62 34.88 -38.16 -2.72
C ARG A 62 34.16 -37.46 -1.57
N ARG A 63 33.19 -38.13 -0.92
CA ARG A 63 32.50 -37.57 0.27
C ARG A 63 33.42 -37.47 1.48
N LYS A 64 34.27 -38.47 1.74
CA LYS A 64 35.23 -38.42 2.85
C LYS A 64 36.28 -37.31 2.66
N ASN A 65 36.77 -37.12 1.45
CA ASN A 65 37.74 -36.06 1.16
C ASN A 65 37.12 -34.65 1.26
N LYS A 66 35.86 -34.50 0.85
CA LYS A 66 35.11 -33.23 1.04
C LYS A 66 34.93 -32.90 2.52
N LEU A 67 34.67 -33.89 3.37
CA LEU A 67 34.54 -33.71 4.82
C LEU A 67 35.86 -33.37 5.51
N LYS A 68 36.99 -33.97 5.08
CA LYS A 68 38.31 -33.59 5.61
C LYS A 68 38.69 -32.15 5.24
N LYS A 69 38.40 -31.74 4.00
CA LYS A 69 38.68 -30.37 3.53
C LYS A 69 37.88 -29.31 4.31
N THR A 70 36.61 -29.57 4.61
CA THR A 70 35.79 -28.65 5.41
C THR A 70 36.21 -28.59 6.89
N LYS A 71 36.75 -29.68 7.44
CA LYS A 71 37.28 -29.70 8.82
C LYS A 71 38.56 -28.87 8.95
N LEU A 72 39.49 -29.01 8.00
CA LEU A 72 40.72 -28.23 7.93
C LEU A 72 40.48 -26.72 7.71
N LEU A 73 39.46 -26.35 6.93
CA LEU A 73 39.06 -24.95 6.75
C LEU A 73 38.53 -24.35 8.06
N LYS A 74 37.71 -25.08 8.81
CA LYS A 74 37.21 -24.63 10.13
C LYS A 74 38.31 -24.51 11.18
N GLU A 75 39.29 -25.40 11.15
CA GLU A 75 40.45 -25.34 12.05
C GLU A 75 41.38 -24.16 11.71
N ARG A 76 41.56 -23.83 10.43
CA ARG A 76 42.28 -22.61 10.02
C ARG A 76 41.54 -21.33 10.41
N GLU A 77 40.23 -21.27 10.19
CA GLU A 77 39.40 -20.12 10.59
C GLU A 77 39.36 -19.91 12.11
N ALA A 78 39.51 -20.98 12.90
CA ALA A 78 39.61 -20.88 14.36
C ALA A 78 40.99 -20.35 14.83
N SER A 79 42.04 -20.49 14.01
CA SER A 79 43.41 -20.11 14.36
C SER A 79 43.80 -18.66 14.02
N THR A 80 42.98 -17.95 13.22
CA THR A 80 43.25 -16.57 12.79
C THR A 80 42.51 -15.49 13.57
N TYR A 81 41.86 -15.83 14.69
CA TYR A 81 41.23 -14.85 15.57
C TYR A 81 42.15 -14.49 16.74
N GLU A 82 42.67 -13.26 16.73
CA GLU A 82 43.26 -12.65 17.92
C GLU A 82 42.20 -12.54 19.03
N PRO A 83 42.54 -12.90 20.29
CA PRO A 83 41.62 -12.72 21.39
C PRO A 83 41.47 -11.22 21.70
N PHE A 84 40.22 -10.73 21.63
CA PHE A 84 39.84 -9.46 22.23
C PHE A 84 40.34 -9.41 23.68
N ASN A 85 41.16 -8.40 23.99
CA ASN A 85 41.85 -8.22 25.27
C ASN A 85 40.84 -8.28 26.44
N LEU A 86 41.05 -9.20 27.40
CA LEU A 86 40.22 -9.34 28.61
C LEU A 86 40.05 -8.03 29.40
N LEU A 87 41.05 -7.15 29.33
CA LEU A 87 41.05 -5.80 29.92
C LEU A 87 39.89 -4.92 29.43
N SER A 88 39.42 -5.11 28.18
CA SER A 88 38.29 -4.33 27.65
C SER A 88 36.94 -4.72 28.27
N ILE A 89 36.79 -5.98 28.68
CA ILE A 89 35.54 -6.49 29.27
C ILE A 89 35.41 -6.07 30.73
N GLU A 90 36.51 -6.10 31.49
CA GLU A 90 36.55 -5.64 32.88
C GLU A 90 36.36 -4.12 32.98
N LEU A 91 36.93 -3.35 32.04
CA LEU A 91 36.73 -1.89 31.98
C LEU A 91 35.27 -1.51 31.64
N ILE A 92 34.61 -2.26 30.75
CA ILE A 92 33.18 -2.09 30.45
C ILE A 92 32.32 -2.46 31.67
N GLN A 93 32.66 -3.53 32.41
CA GLN A 93 31.98 -3.88 33.65
C GLN A 93 32.18 -2.83 34.75
N TYR A 94 33.37 -2.23 34.84
CA TYR A 94 33.70 -1.15 35.76
C TYR A 94 32.91 0.12 35.45
N ILE A 95 32.82 0.53 34.17
CA ILE A 95 32.05 1.69 33.73
C ILE A 95 30.53 1.49 33.95
N LEU A 96 30.03 0.25 33.81
CA LEU A 96 28.62 -0.08 34.04
C LEU A 96 28.23 -0.15 35.52
N SER A 97 29.20 -0.19 36.45
CA SER A 97 28.96 -0.20 37.90
C SER A 97 28.70 1.20 38.49
N PHE A 98 28.99 2.28 37.76
CA PHE A 98 28.69 3.65 38.17
C PHE A 98 27.29 4.10 37.67
N VAL A 99 26.42 4.39 38.64
CA VAL A 99 24.99 4.65 38.49
C VAL A 99 24.70 5.93 37.69
N GLY A 100 23.72 5.85 36.78
CA GLY A 100 23.01 7.00 36.19
C GLY A 100 23.51 7.48 34.83
N ILE A 101 24.75 7.99 34.75
CA ILE A 101 25.23 8.72 33.55
C ILE A 101 25.84 7.78 32.50
N GLY A 102 26.58 6.76 32.93
CA GLY A 102 27.11 5.71 32.04
C GLY A 102 26.00 4.92 31.32
N HIS A 103 24.82 4.82 31.93
CA HIS A 103 23.63 4.19 31.34
C HIS A 103 23.09 4.96 30.12
N TYR A 104 22.99 6.28 30.22
CA TYR A 104 22.51 7.11 29.10
C TYR A 104 23.55 7.19 28.00
N VAL A 105 24.84 7.29 28.33
CA VAL A 105 25.94 7.32 27.35
C VAL A 105 26.11 5.97 26.68
N PHE A 106 25.97 4.84 27.40
CA PHE A 106 26.01 3.50 26.82
C PHE A 106 24.77 3.20 25.98
N LEU A 107 23.56 3.55 26.43
CA LEU A 107 22.36 3.41 25.59
C LEU A 107 22.41 4.37 24.40
N ALA A 108 22.99 5.57 24.53
CA ALA A 108 23.19 6.48 23.41
C ALA A 108 24.27 5.98 22.44
N SER A 109 25.36 5.38 22.93
CA SER A 109 26.44 4.83 22.12
C SER A 109 26.04 3.51 21.45
N VAL A 110 25.37 2.61 22.17
CA VAL A 110 24.74 1.41 21.62
C VAL A 110 23.59 1.81 20.70
N SER A 111 22.79 2.82 21.01
CA SER A 111 21.77 3.32 20.09
C SER A 111 22.39 3.98 18.87
N GLN A 112 23.53 4.67 18.98
CA GLN A 112 24.24 5.27 17.85
C GLN A 112 24.94 4.22 17.01
N GLU A 113 25.62 3.22 17.59
CA GLU A 113 26.20 2.11 16.85
C GLU A 113 25.11 1.21 16.26
N PHE A 114 24.03 0.93 17.00
CA PHE A 114 22.88 0.17 16.51
C PHE A 114 22.12 0.95 15.44
N ARG A 115 21.93 2.27 15.59
CA ARG A 115 21.40 3.15 14.54
C ARG A 115 22.36 3.22 13.36
N ALA A 116 23.66 3.39 13.54
CA ALA A 116 24.63 3.43 12.45
C ALA A 116 24.64 2.10 11.69
N THR A 117 24.58 0.98 12.40
CA THR A 117 24.45 -0.36 11.83
C THR A 117 23.13 -0.49 11.07
N LEU A 118 21.99 -0.15 11.68
CA LEU A 118 20.66 -0.21 11.05
C LEU A 118 20.48 0.78 9.90
N THR A 119 21.08 1.97 9.97
CA THR A 119 21.04 3.01 8.93
C THR A 119 21.96 2.64 7.77
N SER A 120 23.12 2.02 8.04
CA SER A 120 23.95 1.40 7.00
C SER A 120 23.23 0.24 6.30
N ILE A 121 22.35 -0.47 7.02
CA ILE A 121 21.50 -1.55 6.50
C ILE A 121 20.31 -1.00 5.70
N SER A 122 19.72 0.14 6.09
CA SER A 122 18.52 0.69 5.45
C SER A 122 18.79 1.68 4.30
N GLY A 123 20.01 2.22 4.21
CA GLY A 123 20.37 3.26 3.22
C GLY A 123 21.05 2.77 1.95
N ASN A 124 21.30 1.47 1.80
CA ASN A 124 21.99 0.90 0.65
C ASN A 124 21.11 -0.12 -0.08
N ASP A 125 20.96 0.05 -1.40
CA ASP A 125 20.41 -0.96 -2.30
C ASP A 125 21.15 -2.30 -2.11
N PHE A 126 20.48 -3.25 -1.44
CA PHE A 126 20.69 -4.71 -1.43
C PHE A 126 22.11 -5.29 -1.58
N LYS A 127 23.16 -4.59 -1.10
CA LYS A 127 24.55 -5.08 -1.08
C LYS A 127 25.31 -4.73 0.20
N THR A 128 24.67 -4.70 1.36
CA THR A 128 25.41 -4.62 2.62
C THR A 128 26.07 -5.95 2.96
N GLU A 129 27.34 -5.90 3.35
CA GLU A 129 28.15 -7.06 3.73
C GLU A 129 27.53 -7.86 4.91
N PRO A 130 27.69 -9.20 4.94
CA PRO A 130 27.23 -10.06 6.04
C PRO A 130 27.76 -9.72 7.44
N SER A 131 28.80 -8.89 7.53
CA SER A 131 29.51 -8.53 8.76
C SER A 131 28.66 -7.72 9.75
N SER A 132 27.83 -6.77 9.27
CA SER A 132 26.99 -5.91 10.12
C SER A 132 25.91 -6.69 10.88
N TYR A 133 25.34 -7.72 10.25
CA TYR A 133 24.38 -8.64 10.86
C TYR A 133 25.00 -9.50 11.97
N ILE A 134 26.24 -9.93 11.78
CA ILE A 134 26.96 -10.76 12.75
C ILE A 134 27.25 -9.97 14.04
N HIS A 135 27.62 -8.70 13.92
CA HIS A 135 27.89 -7.84 15.08
C HIS A 135 26.63 -7.56 15.90
N SER A 136 25.52 -7.25 15.24
CA SER A 136 24.20 -7.09 15.87
C SER A 136 23.80 -8.33 16.68
N TRP A 137 24.05 -9.53 16.13
CA TRP A 137 23.68 -10.77 16.80
C TRP A 137 24.59 -11.17 17.96
N LYS A 138 25.88 -10.85 17.89
CA LYS A 138 26.82 -11.02 19.01
C LYS A 138 26.46 -10.09 20.17
N LEU A 139 26.16 -8.82 19.90
CA LEU A 139 25.74 -7.85 20.91
C LEU A 139 24.43 -8.30 21.58
N ILE A 140 23.44 -8.69 20.77
CA ILE A 140 22.17 -9.22 21.29
C ILE A 140 22.40 -10.45 22.18
N ARG A 141 23.24 -11.41 21.75
CA ARG A 141 23.60 -12.57 22.59
C ARG A 141 24.30 -12.17 23.88
N TRP A 142 25.13 -11.13 23.86
CA TRP A 142 25.82 -10.62 25.04
C TRP A 142 24.84 -9.96 26.02
N ILE A 143 23.93 -9.11 25.55
CA ILE A 143 22.83 -8.54 26.37
C ILE A 143 22.02 -9.67 27.02
N MET A 144 21.76 -10.76 26.28
CA MET A 144 21.04 -11.93 26.79
C MET A 144 21.84 -12.79 27.79
N LYS A 145 23.13 -12.53 27.99
CA LYS A 145 23.96 -13.18 29.02
C LYS A 145 24.01 -12.38 30.33
N VAL A 146 23.47 -11.16 30.37
CA VAL A 146 23.43 -10.33 31.59
C VAL A 146 22.71 -11.10 32.72
N PRO A 147 23.27 -11.13 33.94
CA PRO A 147 22.78 -11.97 35.02
C PRO A 147 21.30 -11.75 35.35
N LYS A 148 20.62 -12.84 35.72
CA LYS A 148 19.18 -12.90 35.95
C LYS A 148 18.70 -11.92 37.04
N ASN A 149 19.54 -11.39 37.92
CA ASN A 149 19.09 -10.73 39.16
C ASN A 149 18.74 -9.22 39.07
N SER A 150 18.73 -8.60 37.88
CA SER A 150 18.34 -7.18 37.73
C SER A 150 17.03 -7.01 36.93
N PRO A 151 15.85 -7.18 37.56
CA PRO A 151 14.55 -7.07 36.87
C PRO A 151 14.25 -5.67 36.33
N ASN A 152 14.77 -4.61 36.96
CA ASN A 152 14.49 -3.22 36.57
C ASN A 152 15.30 -2.75 35.35
N PHE A 153 16.50 -3.30 35.14
CA PHE A 153 17.35 -2.96 33.98
C PHE A 153 16.77 -3.48 32.65
N MET A 154 16.01 -4.56 32.69
CA MET A 154 15.62 -5.29 31.49
C MET A 154 14.33 -4.81 30.85
N ARG A 155 13.37 -4.25 31.60
CA ARG A 155 12.06 -3.83 31.06
C ARG A 155 12.16 -2.74 29.98
N PRO A 156 12.88 -1.60 30.19
CA PRO A 156 12.98 -0.56 29.17
C PRO A 156 13.75 -1.05 27.93
N THR A 157 14.79 -1.85 28.15
CA THR A 157 15.66 -2.41 27.11
C THR A 157 14.87 -3.36 26.19
N TYR A 158 14.05 -4.26 26.74
CA TYR A 158 13.19 -5.13 25.93
C TYR A 158 12.15 -4.36 25.13
N LYS A 159 11.50 -3.35 25.74
CA LYS A 159 10.53 -2.51 25.03
C LYS A 159 11.17 -1.77 23.85
N SER A 160 12.36 -1.22 24.05
CA SER A 160 13.12 -0.55 22.99
C SER A 160 13.54 -1.51 21.87
N ILE A 161 14.07 -2.69 22.21
CA ILE A 161 14.47 -3.69 21.21
C ILE A 161 13.25 -4.15 20.41
N MET A 162 12.11 -4.41 21.07
CA MET A 162 10.85 -4.80 20.42
C MET A 162 10.25 -3.69 19.56
N PHE A 163 10.36 -2.44 19.98
CA PHE A 163 9.94 -1.29 19.17
C PHE A 163 10.78 -1.19 17.89
N HIS A 164 12.10 -1.28 18.01
CA HIS A 164 12.99 -1.29 16.84
C HIS A 164 12.71 -2.51 15.95
N ALA A 165 12.51 -3.67 16.55
CA ALA A 165 12.10 -4.88 15.89
C ALA A 165 10.87 -4.73 15.00
N MET A 166 9.80 -4.12 15.54
CA MET A 166 8.58 -3.81 14.80
C MET A 166 8.84 -2.79 13.70
N LYS A 167 9.57 -1.71 14.00
CA LYS A 167 9.88 -0.65 13.04
C LYS A 167 10.59 -1.13 11.78
N TYR A 168 11.47 -2.12 11.91
CA TYR A 168 12.29 -2.61 10.79
C TYR A 168 11.78 -3.94 10.19
N ASP A 169 10.60 -4.43 10.62
CA ASP A 169 10.03 -5.75 10.28
C ASP A 169 11.10 -6.86 10.16
N SER A 170 12.12 -6.80 11.01
CA SER A 170 13.30 -7.62 10.74
C SER A 170 13.02 -9.05 11.17
N LEU A 171 13.22 -10.02 10.27
CA LEU A 171 13.15 -11.45 10.62
C LEU A 171 14.05 -11.75 11.85
N ASN A 172 15.16 -11.02 11.98
CA ASN A 172 16.08 -11.09 13.11
C ASN A 172 15.44 -10.65 14.42
N ALA A 173 14.57 -9.66 14.39
CA ALA A 173 13.76 -9.26 15.51
C ALA A 173 12.74 -10.33 15.91
N PHE A 174 12.07 -10.95 14.93
CA PHE A 174 11.17 -12.08 15.22
C PHE A 174 11.91 -13.27 15.84
N ILE A 175 13.08 -13.61 15.30
CA ILE A 175 13.98 -14.61 15.88
C ILE A 175 14.41 -14.18 17.28
N TYR A 176 14.72 -12.90 17.49
CA TYR A 176 15.00 -12.35 18.80
C TYR A 176 13.84 -12.62 19.74
N VAL A 177 12.60 -12.21 19.41
CA VAL A 177 11.39 -12.45 20.22
C VAL A 177 11.25 -13.93 20.59
N ARG A 178 11.41 -14.85 19.62
CA ARG A 178 11.30 -16.30 19.84
C ARG A 178 12.39 -16.86 20.75
N VAL A 179 13.63 -16.42 20.56
CA VAL A 179 14.80 -16.81 21.38
C VAL A 179 14.66 -16.25 22.80
N THR A 180 14.16 -15.02 22.89
CA THR A 180 13.78 -14.31 24.10
C THR A 180 12.69 -15.09 24.84
N LYS A 181 11.61 -15.53 24.18
CA LYS A 181 10.53 -16.34 24.76
C LYS A 181 11.04 -17.60 25.46
N ARG A 182 11.99 -18.33 24.85
CA ARG A 182 12.59 -19.54 25.45
C ARG A 182 13.45 -19.27 26.69
N ARG A 183 13.88 -18.02 26.91
CA ARG A 183 14.80 -17.63 27.98
C ARG A 183 14.23 -16.65 29.00
N ILE A 184 13.13 -15.97 28.67
CA ILE A 184 12.59 -14.88 29.46
C ILE A 184 11.67 -15.40 30.56
N ARG A 185 11.83 -14.79 31.74
CA ARG A 185 11.13 -15.03 32.99
C ARG A 185 9.60 -15.04 32.86
N PRO A 186 8.89 -15.84 33.68
CA PRO A 186 7.55 -15.46 34.13
C PRO A 186 7.65 -14.08 34.84
N GLY A 187 7.01 -13.04 34.29
CA GLY A 187 6.99 -11.69 34.89
C GLY A 187 7.24 -10.51 33.96
N ILE A 188 7.50 -10.71 32.66
CA ILE A 188 7.30 -9.64 31.67
C ILE A 188 5.82 -9.58 31.35
N ASP A 189 5.21 -8.42 31.59
CA ASP A 189 3.83 -8.16 31.19
C ASP A 189 3.79 -7.92 29.69
N TRP A 190 3.57 -9.00 28.93
CA TRP A 190 3.47 -8.92 27.49
C TRP A 190 2.22 -8.18 27.02
N LYS A 191 1.21 -7.99 27.89
CA LYS A 191 0.03 -7.19 27.57
C LYS A 191 0.36 -5.70 27.40
N SER A 192 1.51 -5.26 27.93
CA SER A 192 2.03 -3.92 27.70
C SER A 192 2.71 -3.73 26.33
N PHE A 193 2.90 -4.82 25.56
CA PHE A 193 3.36 -4.70 24.18
C PHE A 193 2.22 -4.28 23.28
N ASP A 194 2.47 -3.16 22.63
CA ASP A 194 1.49 -2.45 21.88
C ASP A 194 1.32 -3.07 20.48
N ALA A 195 0.27 -3.87 20.30
CA ALA A 195 -0.12 -4.39 18.98
C ALA A 195 -0.37 -3.24 17.98
N VAL A 196 -0.77 -2.05 18.46
CA VAL A 196 -0.93 -0.86 17.63
C VAL A 196 0.42 -0.45 17.03
N THR A 197 1.51 -0.56 17.78
CA THR A 197 2.87 -0.33 17.24
C THR A 197 3.25 -1.36 16.18
N ALA A 198 2.90 -2.63 16.36
CA ALA A 198 3.14 -3.66 15.33
C ALA A 198 2.36 -3.37 14.04
N ILE A 199 1.11 -2.94 14.17
CA ILE A 199 0.24 -2.54 13.05
C ILE A 199 0.83 -1.31 12.35
N LYS A 200 1.21 -0.27 13.11
CA LYS A 200 1.81 0.97 12.61
C LYS A 200 3.01 0.74 11.70
N HIS A 201 3.79 -0.30 12.00
CA HIS A 201 4.99 -0.63 11.27
C HIS A 201 4.80 -1.80 10.30
N SER A 202 3.55 -2.21 10.04
CA SER A 202 3.20 -3.34 9.17
C SER A 202 3.93 -4.65 9.54
N ALA A 203 4.26 -4.84 10.82
CA ALA A 203 5.02 -5.99 11.33
C ALA A 203 4.11 -7.22 11.54
N ILE A 204 3.52 -7.72 10.45
CA ILE A 204 2.46 -8.75 10.49
C ILE A 204 2.88 -10.04 11.20
N LYS A 205 4.15 -10.45 11.09
CA LYS A 205 4.68 -11.65 11.77
C LYS A 205 4.65 -11.49 13.29
N ILE A 206 4.93 -10.28 13.78
CA ILE A 206 4.90 -9.98 15.21
C ILE A 206 3.44 -9.91 15.68
N LEU A 207 2.54 -9.30 14.90
CA LEU A 207 1.11 -9.27 15.22
C LEU A 207 0.51 -10.68 15.31
N LYS A 208 0.75 -11.53 14.30
CA LYS A 208 0.32 -12.95 14.29
C LYS A 208 0.79 -13.67 15.55
N TRP A 209 2.05 -13.48 15.94
CA TRP A 209 2.60 -14.06 17.15
C TRP A 209 1.94 -13.51 18.43
N LEU A 210 1.70 -12.20 18.54
CA LEU A 210 1.00 -11.62 19.70
C LEU A 210 -0.41 -12.20 19.88
N ILE A 211 -1.11 -12.45 18.78
CA ILE A 211 -2.45 -13.06 18.77
C ILE A 211 -2.40 -14.54 19.15
N GLU A 212 -1.51 -15.33 18.53
CA GLU A 212 -1.34 -16.76 18.81
C GLU A 212 -1.05 -17.05 20.29
N GLU A 213 -0.31 -16.17 20.94
CA GLU A 213 0.08 -16.30 22.35
C GLU A 213 -0.94 -15.68 23.32
N GLN A 214 -2.07 -15.15 22.83
CA GLN A 214 -3.10 -14.50 23.63
C GLN A 214 -2.55 -13.32 24.48
N TYR A 215 -1.50 -12.66 24.01
CA TYR A 215 -0.93 -11.49 24.69
C TYR A 215 -1.68 -10.19 24.41
N TRP A 216 -2.65 -10.25 23.49
CA TRP A 216 -3.37 -9.09 23.04
C TRP A 216 -4.88 -9.29 23.16
N ASP A 217 -5.54 -8.30 23.74
CA ASP A 217 -6.99 -8.19 23.78
C ASP A 217 -7.44 -7.15 22.75
N TYR A 218 -8.05 -7.64 21.68
CA TYR A 218 -8.57 -6.83 20.58
C TYR A 218 -9.61 -5.80 21.07
N SER A 219 -10.47 -6.19 22.01
CA SER A 219 -11.63 -5.38 22.41
C SER A 219 -11.22 -4.02 23.00
N SER A 220 -10.06 -3.96 23.66
CA SER A 220 -9.53 -2.75 24.28
C SER A 220 -8.81 -1.81 23.31
N HIS A 221 -8.51 -2.25 22.07
CA HIS A 221 -7.69 -1.48 21.12
C HIS A 221 -8.37 -1.23 19.77
N LYS A 222 -9.63 -1.63 19.58
CA LYS A 222 -10.36 -1.54 18.29
C LYS A 222 -10.18 -0.19 17.58
N GLU A 223 -10.43 0.91 18.28
CA GLU A 223 -10.33 2.26 17.72
C GLU A 223 -8.89 2.67 17.35
N GLN A 224 -7.92 2.31 18.19
CA GLN A 224 -6.51 2.61 17.94
C GLN A 224 -5.97 1.81 16.74
N ILE A 225 -6.41 0.56 16.59
CA ILE A 225 -6.10 -0.26 15.41
C ILE A 225 -6.64 0.40 14.16
N LEU A 226 -7.90 0.82 14.15
CA LEU A 226 -8.53 1.46 13.00
C LEU A 226 -7.82 2.77 12.62
N LYS A 227 -7.36 3.52 13.63
CA LYS A 227 -6.60 4.75 13.41
C LYS A 227 -5.23 4.50 12.80
N VAL A 228 -4.63 3.33 13.00
CA VAL A 228 -3.25 3.04 12.58
C VAL A 228 -3.19 2.12 11.36
N SER A 229 -4.24 1.32 11.14
CA SER A 229 -4.44 0.53 9.92
C SER A 229 -4.47 1.41 8.67
N THR A 230 -4.80 2.69 8.82
CA THR A 230 -4.83 3.67 7.73
C THR A 230 -3.47 3.98 7.10
N SER A 231 -2.38 3.47 7.69
CA SER A 231 -1.01 3.61 7.17
C SER A 231 -0.38 2.28 6.76
N CYS A 232 -1.15 1.20 6.80
CA CYS A 232 -0.65 -0.16 6.64
C CYS A 232 -0.57 -0.62 5.19
N ASN A 233 0.26 -1.64 4.96
CA ASN A 233 0.29 -2.36 3.69
C ASN A 233 -0.95 -3.27 3.51
N LEU A 234 -1.17 -3.72 2.27
CA LEU A 234 -2.27 -4.61 1.91
C LEU A 234 -2.30 -5.89 2.79
N GLU A 235 -1.15 -6.54 3.02
CA GLU A 235 -1.09 -7.80 3.78
C GLU A 235 -1.60 -7.64 5.22
N MET A 236 -1.26 -6.52 5.86
CA MET A 236 -1.75 -6.20 7.19
C MET A 236 -3.26 -5.95 7.16
N ILE A 237 -3.76 -5.16 6.20
CA ILE A 237 -5.19 -4.84 6.09
C ILE A 237 -6.03 -6.09 5.84
N THR A 238 -5.61 -6.97 4.93
CA THR A 238 -6.31 -8.24 4.68
C THR A 238 -6.32 -9.10 5.93
N TYR A 239 -5.21 -9.18 6.66
CA TYR A 239 -5.15 -9.94 7.90
C TYR A 239 -6.08 -9.38 8.99
N LEU A 240 -6.10 -8.06 9.17
CA LEU A 240 -7.00 -7.38 10.10
C LEU A 240 -8.48 -7.65 9.75
N HIS A 241 -8.84 -7.57 8.47
CA HIS A 241 -10.20 -7.86 8.04
C HIS A 241 -10.57 -9.35 8.20
N GLU A 242 -9.79 -10.26 7.64
CA GLU A 242 -10.15 -11.67 7.50
C GLU A 242 -10.07 -12.44 8.82
N HIS A 243 -9.03 -12.17 9.62
CA HIS A 243 -8.76 -12.92 10.85
C HIS A 243 -9.27 -12.23 12.10
N LEU A 244 -9.21 -10.90 12.15
CA LEU A 244 -9.66 -10.14 13.32
C LEU A 244 -11.07 -9.56 13.18
N LYS A 245 -11.72 -9.76 12.02
CA LYS A 245 -13.07 -9.26 11.74
C LYS A 245 -13.19 -7.77 11.99
N ILE A 246 -12.15 -7.01 11.63
CA ILE A 246 -12.19 -5.56 11.68
C ILE A 246 -13.05 -5.08 10.52
N GLU A 247 -14.17 -4.45 10.85
CA GLU A 247 -15.03 -3.76 9.89
C GLU A 247 -14.38 -2.43 9.54
N PHE A 248 -14.08 -2.25 8.25
CA PHE A 248 -13.65 -0.98 7.71
C PHE A 248 -14.88 -0.20 7.27
N ASP A 249 -14.97 1.05 7.70
CA ASP A 249 -16.02 1.98 7.29
C ASP A 249 -15.45 3.01 6.30
N ILE A 250 -16.33 3.85 5.78
CA ILE A 250 -15.92 4.91 4.88
C ILE A 250 -14.99 5.94 5.52
N THR A 251 -15.12 6.17 6.84
CA THR A 251 -14.24 7.08 7.57
C THR A 251 -12.80 6.57 7.53
N SER A 252 -12.63 5.26 7.71
CA SER A 252 -11.35 4.57 7.63
C SER A 252 -10.76 4.63 6.22
N LEU A 253 -11.58 4.37 5.19
CA LEU A 253 -11.17 4.49 3.80
C LEU A 253 -10.74 5.94 3.44
N SER A 254 -11.53 6.93 3.88
CA SER A 254 -11.21 8.35 3.68
C SER A 254 -9.87 8.71 4.32
N LYS A 255 -9.62 8.23 5.54
CA LYS A 255 -8.37 8.45 6.25
C LYS A 255 -7.18 7.73 5.61
N MET A 256 -7.38 6.52 5.10
CA MET A 256 -6.37 5.79 4.32
C MET A 256 -5.91 6.58 3.10
N ILE A 257 -6.85 7.19 2.37
CA ILE A 257 -6.54 7.97 1.18
C ILE A 257 -5.78 9.25 1.55
N LEU A 258 -6.18 9.90 2.65
CA LEU A 258 -5.53 11.12 3.13
C LEU A 258 -4.12 10.88 3.69
N GLU A 259 -3.83 9.67 4.17
CA GLU A 259 -2.52 9.26 4.64
C GLU A 259 -1.66 8.78 3.46
N THR A 260 -0.63 9.54 3.12
CA THR A 260 0.20 9.41 1.90
C THR A 260 0.99 8.10 1.77
N SER A 261 0.84 7.16 2.70
CA SER A 261 1.60 5.90 2.74
C SER A 261 0.79 4.67 2.33
N CYS A 262 -0.52 4.79 2.09
CA CYS A 262 -1.32 3.64 1.67
C CYS A 262 -1.08 3.29 0.20
N CYS A 263 -0.91 2.00 -0.09
CA CYS A 263 -0.80 1.51 -1.46
C CYS A 263 -2.17 1.44 -2.14
N LYS A 264 -2.20 1.63 -3.45
CA LYS A 264 -3.41 1.58 -4.29
C LYS A 264 -4.21 0.29 -4.08
N GLU A 265 -3.52 -0.83 -3.94
CA GLU A 265 -4.12 -2.16 -3.78
C GLU A 265 -4.82 -2.30 -2.41
N ALA A 266 -4.28 -1.67 -1.37
CA ALA A 266 -4.92 -1.64 -0.06
C ALA A 266 -6.23 -0.87 -0.10
N ILE A 267 -6.25 0.27 -0.78
CA ILE A 267 -7.47 1.08 -0.95
C ILE A 267 -8.51 0.31 -1.75
N ARG A 268 -8.11 -0.34 -2.86
CA ARG A 268 -8.99 -1.20 -3.66
C ARG A 268 -9.57 -2.35 -2.84
N TYR A 269 -8.75 -3.02 -2.02
CA TYR A 269 -9.23 -4.08 -1.14
C TYR A 269 -10.27 -3.55 -0.16
N VAL A 270 -10.01 -2.40 0.48
CA VAL A 270 -10.95 -1.79 1.42
C VAL A 270 -12.24 -1.37 0.72
N LEU A 271 -12.16 -0.78 -0.47
CA LEU A 271 -13.32 -0.42 -1.27
C LEU A 271 -14.21 -1.65 -1.57
N GLY A 272 -13.62 -2.81 -1.83
CA GLY A 272 -14.35 -4.05 -2.09
C GLY A 272 -15.01 -4.71 -0.86
N ILE A 273 -14.62 -4.33 0.36
CA ILE A 273 -15.19 -4.87 1.61
C ILE A 273 -16.10 -3.88 2.33
N VAL A 274 -15.95 -2.58 2.06
CA VAL A 274 -16.84 -1.55 2.62
C VAL A 274 -18.22 -1.78 2.03
N PRO A 275 -19.28 -1.91 2.86
CA PRO A 275 -20.64 -2.11 2.38
C PRO A 275 -21.06 -0.94 1.48
N SER A 276 -21.99 -1.21 0.56
CA SER A 276 -22.45 -0.30 -0.52
C SER A 276 -22.38 1.17 -0.11
N MET A 277 -21.38 1.88 -0.64
CA MET A 277 -21.24 3.31 -0.45
C MET A 277 -22.30 4.07 -1.25
N THR A 278 -22.79 5.17 -0.71
CA THR A 278 -23.66 6.10 -1.42
C THR A 278 -22.87 6.91 -2.47
N ALA A 279 -23.55 7.53 -3.44
CA ALA A 279 -22.90 8.39 -4.43
C ALA A 279 -22.12 9.55 -3.78
N LEU A 280 -22.70 10.18 -2.75
CA LEU A 280 -22.04 11.26 -1.99
C LEU A 280 -20.75 10.79 -1.30
N GLU A 281 -20.78 9.56 -0.81
CA GLU A 281 -19.65 8.91 -0.16
C GLU A 281 -18.53 8.60 -1.14
N HIS A 282 -18.85 8.12 -2.34
CA HIS A 282 -17.90 7.98 -3.44
C HIS A 282 -17.27 9.33 -3.80
N CYS A 283 -18.09 10.38 -3.94
CA CYS A 283 -17.62 11.74 -4.21
C CYS A 283 -16.63 12.20 -3.13
N ARG A 284 -16.92 11.97 -1.84
CA ARG A 284 -16.02 12.35 -0.73
C ARG A 284 -14.69 11.60 -0.78
N VAL A 285 -14.71 10.31 -1.07
CA VAL A 285 -13.53 9.45 -1.18
C VAL A 285 -12.66 9.89 -2.37
N LEU A 286 -13.29 10.18 -3.52
CA LEU A 286 -12.61 10.74 -4.68
C LEU A 286 -12.01 12.11 -4.36
N HIS A 287 -12.78 13.03 -3.79
CA HIS A 287 -12.30 14.36 -3.40
C HIS A 287 -11.06 14.29 -2.50
N ASN A 288 -11.03 13.38 -1.53
CA ASN A 288 -9.85 13.16 -0.68
C ASN A 288 -8.62 12.66 -1.46
N ALA A 289 -8.82 11.82 -2.48
CA ALA A 289 -7.73 11.36 -3.34
C ALA A 289 -7.16 12.50 -4.18
N LEU A 290 -8.05 13.36 -4.69
CA LEU A 290 -7.68 14.55 -5.43
C LEU A 290 -6.95 15.55 -4.52
N LEU A 291 -7.38 15.74 -3.26
CA LEU A 291 -6.72 16.61 -2.24
C LEU A 291 -5.29 16.20 -1.94
N LYS A 292 -4.96 14.94 -2.18
CA LYS A 292 -3.61 14.41 -2.01
C LYS A 292 -2.83 14.33 -3.31
N GLU A 293 -3.42 14.82 -4.41
CA GLU A 293 -2.87 14.70 -5.76
C GLU A 293 -2.49 13.26 -6.11
N ASN A 294 -3.23 12.29 -5.55
CA ASN A 294 -2.96 10.88 -5.76
C ASN A 294 -3.70 10.38 -7.01
N ASN A 295 -3.14 10.72 -8.17
CA ASN A 295 -3.72 10.42 -9.48
C ASN A 295 -4.03 8.93 -9.66
N ASP A 296 -3.18 8.04 -9.15
CA ASP A 296 -3.37 6.59 -9.26
C ASP A 296 -4.60 6.08 -8.50
N VAL A 297 -4.87 6.68 -7.34
CA VAL A 297 -6.04 6.36 -6.53
C VAL A 297 -7.28 7.01 -7.13
N ALA A 298 -7.22 8.28 -7.53
CA ALA A 298 -8.34 8.96 -8.18
C ALA A 298 -8.79 8.22 -9.45
N LYS A 299 -7.83 7.86 -10.31
CA LYS A 299 -8.08 7.06 -11.51
C LYS A 299 -8.75 5.72 -11.19
N MET A 300 -8.23 5.00 -10.19
CA MET A 300 -8.83 3.73 -9.76
C MET A 300 -10.24 3.91 -9.20
N LEU A 301 -10.48 4.96 -8.43
CA LEU A 301 -11.83 5.25 -7.92
C LEU A 301 -12.81 5.54 -9.05
N CYS A 302 -12.40 6.25 -10.09
CA CYS A 302 -13.23 6.40 -11.29
C CYS A 302 -13.48 5.01 -11.90
N GLU A 303 -12.44 4.25 -12.24
CA GLU A 303 -12.51 2.93 -12.90
C GLU A 303 -13.41 1.92 -12.18
N GLU A 304 -13.31 1.78 -10.85
CA GLU A 304 -14.06 0.77 -10.08
C GLU A 304 -15.55 1.11 -9.95
N LEU A 305 -15.93 2.39 -10.06
CA LEU A 305 -17.31 2.83 -9.85
C LEU A 305 -18.15 2.77 -11.12
N HIS A 306 -17.52 2.78 -12.29
CA HIS A 306 -18.20 2.73 -13.59
C HIS A 306 -19.33 3.76 -13.73
N ASP A 307 -19.16 4.93 -13.09
CA ASP A 307 -20.16 6.00 -13.05
C ASP A 307 -19.60 7.26 -13.74
N PRO A 308 -20.14 7.67 -14.90
CA PRO A 308 -19.73 8.90 -15.58
C PRO A 308 -19.89 10.16 -14.71
N ASP A 309 -20.87 10.22 -13.81
CA ASP A 309 -21.04 11.37 -12.91
C ASP A 309 -19.87 11.52 -11.94
N MET A 310 -19.18 10.43 -11.59
CA MET A 310 -17.96 10.46 -10.79
C MET A 310 -16.79 11.08 -11.55
N VAL A 311 -16.71 10.86 -12.87
CA VAL A 311 -15.73 11.52 -13.74
C VAL A 311 -16.01 13.03 -13.77
N VAL A 312 -17.27 13.43 -13.98
CA VAL A 312 -17.66 14.86 -13.94
C VAL A 312 -17.30 15.49 -12.62
N TYR A 313 -17.72 14.89 -11.50
CA TYR A 313 -17.42 15.41 -10.16
C TYR A 313 -15.90 15.53 -9.91
N GLY A 314 -15.14 14.53 -10.35
CA GLY A 314 -13.69 14.51 -10.25
C GLY A 314 -13.05 15.69 -10.99
N VAL A 315 -13.46 15.92 -12.24
CA VAL A 315 -12.95 17.04 -13.04
C VAL A 315 -13.41 18.38 -12.45
N GLN A 316 -14.68 18.52 -12.07
CA GLN A 316 -15.19 19.74 -11.45
C GLN A 316 -14.41 20.11 -10.18
N SER A 317 -14.13 19.11 -9.34
CA SER A 317 -13.30 19.30 -8.14
C SER A 317 -11.86 19.72 -8.49
N CYS A 318 -11.31 19.25 -9.61
CA CYS A 318 -9.99 19.69 -10.08
C CYS A 318 -10.02 21.12 -10.62
N CYS A 319 -11.10 21.54 -11.28
CA CYS A 319 -11.27 22.90 -11.77
C CYS A 319 -11.25 23.90 -10.61
N ARG A 320 -12.15 23.71 -9.63
CA ARG A 320 -12.35 24.59 -8.46
C ARG A 320 -11.13 24.75 -7.58
N GLU A 321 -10.35 23.68 -7.44
CA GLU A 321 -9.18 23.67 -6.57
C GLU A 321 -7.88 24.00 -7.31
N GLU A 322 -7.98 24.51 -8.54
CA GLU A 322 -6.83 24.85 -9.40
C GLU A 322 -5.82 23.70 -9.55
N ARG A 323 -6.29 22.44 -9.47
CA ARG A 323 -5.40 21.29 -9.52
C ARG A 323 -4.80 21.09 -10.90
N GLY A 324 -3.59 20.56 -10.94
CA GLY A 324 -2.84 20.38 -12.18
C GLY A 324 -3.60 19.57 -13.24
N ILE A 325 -3.51 20.02 -14.48
CA ILE A 325 -4.09 19.38 -15.68
C ILE A 325 -3.81 17.87 -15.78
N ASN A 326 -2.67 17.40 -15.26
CA ASN A 326 -2.29 15.98 -15.27
C ASN A 326 -3.32 15.08 -14.56
N LEU A 327 -3.95 15.58 -13.50
CA LEU A 327 -4.97 14.83 -12.77
C LEU A 327 -6.25 14.71 -13.61
N VAL A 328 -6.67 15.81 -14.25
CA VAL A 328 -7.80 15.81 -15.19
C VAL A 328 -7.54 14.86 -16.36
N LYS A 329 -6.35 14.92 -16.97
CA LYS A 329 -5.91 13.97 -18.00
C LYS A 329 -6.00 12.51 -17.51
N SER A 330 -5.60 12.24 -16.27
CA SER A 330 -5.65 10.88 -15.73
C SER A 330 -7.08 10.36 -15.50
N ILE A 331 -8.01 11.25 -15.14
CA ILE A 331 -9.43 10.94 -14.90
C ILE A 331 -10.15 10.75 -16.24
N ILE A 332 -9.91 11.63 -17.21
CA ILE A 332 -10.58 11.59 -18.51
C ILE A 332 -10.04 10.47 -19.40
N ASN A 333 -8.77 10.07 -19.27
CA ASN A 333 -8.26 8.90 -19.99
C ASN A 333 -8.65 7.56 -19.34
N THR A 334 -9.82 7.49 -18.67
CA THR A 334 -10.38 6.24 -18.14
C THR A 334 -11.41 5.67 -19.12
N GLU A 335 -11.59 4.35 -19.13
CA GLU A 335 -12.59 3.67 -19.98
C GLU A 335 -14.04 4.17 -19.74
N ILE A 336 -14.29 4.85 -18.62
CA ILE A 336 -15.59 5.40 -18.26
C ILE A 336 -15.84 6.73 -18.97
N ALA A 337 -14.80 7.49 -19.31
CA ALA A 337 -14.96 8.71 -20.07
C ALA A 337 -15.47 8.44 -21.49
N ASP A 338 -15.17 7.27 -22.05
CA ASP A 338 -15.74 6.82 -23.33
C ASP A 338 -17.27 6.62 -23.26
N GLN A 339 -17.83 6.54 -22.06
CA GLN A 339 -19.27 6.40 -21.80
C GLN A 339 -19.96 7.74 -21.51
N MET A 340 -19.20 8.84 -21.38
CA MET A 340 -19.78 10.16 -21.18
C MET A 340 -20.50 10.60 -22.46
N ASP A 341 -21.75 11.03 -22.31
CA ASP A 341 -22.49 11.65 -23.39
C ASP A 341 -22.13 13.15 -23.55
N GLY A 342 -22.65 13.77 -24.60
CA GLY A 342 -22.38 15.19 -24.88
C GLY A 342 -22.84 16.12 -23.74
N GLU A 343 -23.90 15.77 -23.00
CA GLU A 343 -24.38 16.56 -21.87
C GLU A 343 -23.41 16.50 -20.68
N THR A 344 -22.90 15.30 -20.40
CA THR A 344 -21.91 15.03 -19.35
C THR A 344 -20.59 15.76 -19.65
N TYR A 345 -20.14 15.74 -20.91
CA TYR A 345 -19.00 16.55 -21.34
C TYR A 345 -19.26 18.05 -21.25
N MET A 346 -20.45 18.50 -21.63
CA MET A 346 -20.82 19.91 -21.55
C MET A 346 -20.73 20.44 -20.12
N ARG A 347 -21.17 19.65 -19.12
CA ARG A 347 -21.02 20.02 -17.69
C ARG A 347 -19.57 20.24 -17.29
N VAL A 348 -18.66 19.41 -17.77
CA VAL A 348 -17.21 19.55 -17.53
C VAL A 348 -16.66 20.81 -18.19
N ILE A 349 -17.05 21.08 -19.44
CA ILE A 349 -16.65 22.29 -20.19
C ILE A 349 -17.15 23.55 -19.48
N LEU A 350 -18.42 23.59 -19.08
CA LEU A 350 -19.01 24.72 -18.37
C LEU A 350 -18.29 25.02 -17.06
N GLU A 351 -17.92 23.99 -16.30
CA GLU A 351 -17.15 24.18 -15.07
C GLU A 351 -15.75 24.73 -15.36
N ALA A 352 -15.04 24.16 -16.34
CA ALA A 352 -13.72 24.68 -16.73
C ALA A 352 -13.78 26.14 -17.20
N CYS A 353 -14.86 26.54 -17.87
CA CYS A 353 -15.10 27.93 -18.25
C CYS A 353 -15.36 28.82 -17.03
N GLY A 354 -16.24 28.39 -16.12
CA GLY A 354 -16.61 29.14 -14.92
C GLY A 354 -15.46 29.30 -13.91
N GLU A 355 -14.47 28.39 -13.94
CA GLU A 355 -13.27 28.43 -13.09
C GLU A 355 -12.03 28.96 -13.84
N GLY A 356 -12.17 29.45 -15.08
CA GLY A 356 -11.07 30.09 -15.82
C GLY A 356 -9.95 29.14 -16.27
N ARG A 357 -10.24 27.84 -16.37
CA ARG A 357 -9.27 26.76 -16.66
C ARG A 357 -9.07 26.51 -18.16
N VAL A 358 -8.37 27.43 -18.82
CA VAL A 358 -8.05 27.34 -20.27
C VAL A 358 -7.24 26.08 -20.60
N ASP A 359 -6.37 25.64 -19.69
CA ASP A 359 -5.56 24.43 -19.83
C ASP A 359 -6.41 23.16 -19.96
N ILE A 360 -7.50 23.08 -19.18
CA ILE A 360 -8.45 21.98 -19.22
C ILE A 360 -9.26 22.04 -20.52
N LEU A 361 -9.73 23.22 -20.92
CA LEU A 361 -10.48 23.37 -22.17
C LEU A 361 -9.67 22.97 -23.40
N LYS A 362 -8.40 23.39 -23.46
CA LYS A 362 -7.46 22.98 -24.53
C LYS A 362 -7.35 21.48 -24.64
N TYR A 363 -7.11 20.82 -23.50
CA TYR A 363 -7.01 19.37 -23.48
C TYR A 363 -8.32 18.67 -23.89
N LEU A 364 -9.47 19.14 -23.40
CA LEU A 364 -10.77 18.57 -23.76
C LEU A 364 -11.05 18.66 -25.26
N GLU A 365 -10.75 19.81 -25.87
CA GLU A 365 -10.93 20.04 -27.29
C GLU A 365 -10.01 19.18 -28.16
N GLU A 366 -8.74 19.07 -27.79
CA GLU A 366 -7.72 18.36 -28.56
C GLU A 366 -7.93 16.85 -28.53
N GLU A 367 -8.29 16.29 -27.37
CA GLU A 367 -8.14 14.84 -27.12
C GLU A 367 -9.46 14.09 -26.98
N VAL A 368 -10.57 14.78 -26.65
CA VAL A 368 -11.74 14.09 -26.10
C VAL A 368 -12.98 14.36 -26.92
N CYS A 369 -13.38 15.62 -26.98
CA CYS A 369 -14.58 16.04 -27.68
C CYS A 369 -14.31 17.43 -28.24
N PRO A 370 -14.32 17.59 -29.58
CA PRO A 370 -14.27 18.92 -30.16
C PRO A 370 -15.43 19.68 -29.54
N ILE A 371 -15.14 20.77 -28.82
CA ILE A 371 -16.15 21.56 -28.11
C ILE A 371 -17.27 21.83 -29.13
N PRO A 372 -18.42 21.14 -29.02
CA PRO A 372 -19.45 21.21 -30.04
C PRO A 372 -20.04 22.61 -29.91
N TYR A 373 -20.18 23.29 -31.06
CA TYR A 373 -20.65 24.68 -31.21
C TYR A 373 -20.63 25.44 -29.91
N LEU A 374 -19.56 26.19 -29.68
CA LEU A 374 -19.41 27.15 -28.58
C LEU A 374 -20.72 27.84 -28.30
N ASP A 375 -21.48 27.20 -27.43
CA ASP A 375 -22.89 27.53 -27.31
C ASP A 375 -22.91 28.89 -26.65
N ILE A 376 -23.99 29.63 -26.86
CA ILE A 376 -24.22 30.90 -26.16
C ILE A 376 -23.99 30.71 -24.65
N LEU A 377 -24.27 29.51 -24.14
CA LEU A 377 -24.00 29.08 -22.79
C LEU A 377 -22.51 29.15 -22.38
N VAL A 378 -21.57 28.66 -23.19
CA VAL A 378 -20.14 28.66 -22.84
C VAL A 378 -19.59 30.09 -22.76
N GLN A 379 -19.98 30.92 -23.74
CA GLN A 379 -19.62 32.35 -23.75
C GLN A 379 -20.24 33.07 -22.56
N HIS A 380 -21.50 32.77 -22.24
CA HIS A 380 -22.20 33.38 -21.11
C HIS A 380 -21.53 33.09 -19.78
N PHE A 381 -21.13 31.83 -19.51
CA PHE A 381 -20.43 31.47 -18.27
C PHE A 381 -19.04 32.11 -18.16
N ALA A 382 -18.28 32.15 -19.25
CA ALA A 382 -16.96 32.80 -19.27
C ALA A 382 -17.05 34.32 -19.07
N ASP A 383 -18.08 34.96 -19.64
CA ASP A 383 -18.35 36.39 -19.50
C ASP A 383 -18.84 36.74 -18.08
N GLU A 384 -19.77 35.94 -17.53
CA GLU A 384 -20.27 36.11 -16.16
C GLU A 384 -19.15 36.01 -15.11
N ALA A 385 -18.14 35.16 -15.36
CA ALA A 385 -17.00 34.97 -14.49
C ALA A 385 -15.81 35.92 -14.76
N ASP A 386 -15.90 36.84 -15.73
CA ASP A 386 -14.82 37.74 -16.19
C ASP A 386 -13.51 37.00 -16.56
N HIS A 387 -13.62 35.79 -17.10
CA HIS A 387 -12.49 34.98 -17.52
C HIS A 387 -12.10 35.28 -18.98
N ARG A 388 -11.50 36.45 -19.20
CA ARG A 388 -11.11 36.94 -20.55
C ARG A 388 -10.20 35.98 -21.32
N ASN A 389 -9.30 35.30 -20.62
CA ASN A 389 -8.42 34.28 -21.22
C ASN A 389 -9.21 33.11 -21.83
N ILE A 390 -10.35 32.74 -21.23
CA ILE A 390 -11.28 31.75 -21.79
C ILE A 390 -11.92 32.35 -23.04
N LEU A 391 -12.50 33.55 -22.97
CA LEU A 391 -13.14 34.20 -24.13
C LEU A 391 -12.19 34.34 -25.32
N GLU A 392 -10.95 34.78 -25.09
CA GLU A 392 -9.90 34.87 -26.13
C GLU A 392 -9.62 33.50 -26.76
N TYR A 393 -9.47 32.46 -25.94
CA TYR A 393 -9.27 31.10 -26.41
C TYR A 393 -10.47 30.59 -27.24
N LEU A 394 -11.69 30.86 -26.78
CA LEU A 394 -12.91 30.46 -27.49
C LEU A 394 -13.02 31.16 -28.86
N VAL A 395 -12.66 32.44 -28.94
CA VAL A 395 -12.62 33.19 -30.20
C VAL A 395 -11.55 32.64 -31.15
N GLU A 396 -10.36 32.30 -30.64
CA GLU A 396 -9.29 31.67 -31.42
C GLU A 396 -9.76 30.35 -32.04
N VAL A 397 -10.41 29.50 -31.24
CA VAL A 397 -10.98 28.21 -31.68
C VAL A 397 -12.07 28.40 -32.73
N MET A 398 -12.93 29.41 -32.58
CA MET A 398 -13.97 29.71 -33.58
C MET A 398 -13.38 30.15 -34.91
N ASN A 399 -12.42 31.08 -34.88
CA ASN A 399 -11.80 31.62 -36.09
C ASN A 399 -10.92 30.59 -36.81
N GLY A 400 -10.33 29.62 -36.08
CA GLY A 400 -9.51 28.57 -36.67
C GLY A 400 -10.29 27.46 -37.39
N ARG A 401 -11.62 27.43 -37.28
CA ARG A 401 -12.49 26.41 -37.89
C ARG A 401 -13.18 26.91 -39.19
N GLU A 402 -13.03 28.18 -39.54
CA GLU A 402 -13.45 28.77 -40.84
C GLU A 402 -12.45 28.41 -41.95
#